data_AF-A0A1V4IDZ9-F1
#
_entry.id   AF-A0A1V4IDZ9-F1
#
_cell.length_a   1.000
_cell.length_b   1.000
_cell.length_c   1.000
_cell.angle_alpha   90.00
_cell.angle_beta   90.00
_cell.angle_gamma   90.00
#
_symmetry.space_group_name_H-M   'P 1'
#
loop_
_entity.id
_entity.type
_entity.pdbx_description
1 polymer ?
#
loop_
_entity_poly.entity_id
_entity_poly.type
_entity_poly.pdbx_seq_one_letter_code
_entity_poly.pdbx_strand_id
1 'polypeptide(L)' 'MEVNELINLAVNNGFPVAVAAYLLIRLEKQINGLSGSINKLNTIISTKLGVVIDTNGSNDDSHKVA' A
#
# COMPACT_ATOMS: atom_id res chain seq x y z
N MET A 1 -11.67 33.21 -20.41
CA MET A 1 -10.75 33.10 -19.27
C MET A 1 -9.41 33.60 -19.76
N GLU A 2 -8.93 34.72 -19.23
CA GLU A 2 -7.65 35.28 -19.65
C GLU A 2 -6.53 34.33 -19.23
N VAL A 3 -5.51 34.14 -20.08
CA VAL A 3 -4.41 33.22 -19.82
C VAL A 3 -3.71 33.53 -18.48
N ASN A 4 -3.72 34.81 -18.09
CA ASN A 4 -3.20 35.30 -16.82
C ASN A 4 -3.94 34.74 -15.59
N GLU A 5 -5.25 34.58 -15.68
CA GLU A 5 -6.08 34.04 -14.59
C GLU A 5 -5.82 32.54 -14.39
N LEU A 6 -5.62 31.83 -15.51
CA LEU A 6 -5.27 30.41 -15.55
C LEU A 6 -3.87 30.17 -14.96
N ILE A 7 -2.90 31.04 -15.29
CA ILE A 7 -1.55 31.02 -14.69
C ILE A 7 -1.62 31.31 -13.18
N ASN A 8 -2.40 32.30 -12.76
CA ASN A 8 -2.50 32.67 -11.35
C ASN A 8 -3.12 31.52 -10.52
N LEU A 9 -4.15 30.86 -11.06
CA LEU A 9 -4.77 29.69 -10.44
C LEU A 9 -3.80 28.50 -10.35
N ALA A 10 -3.02 28.26 -11.41
CA ALA A 10 -2.03 27.18 -11.46
C ALA A 10 -0.87 27.42 -10.49
N VAL A 11 -0.39 28.67 -10.36
CA VAL A 11 0.69 29.02 -9.43
C VAL A 11 0.20 28.96 -7.99
N ASN A 12 -0.99 29.49 -7.69
CA ASN A 12 -1.55 29.50 -6.34
C ASN A 12 -1.90 28.08 -5.84
N ASN A 13 -2.38 27.21 -6.72
CA ASN A 13 -2.68 25.81 -6.38
C ASN A 13 -1.51 24.86 -6.62
N GLY A 14 -0.46 25.28 -7.33
CA GLY A 14 0.69 24.43 -7.65
C GLY A 14 1.47 24.00 -6.41
N PHE A 15 1.61 24.88 -5.42
CA PHE A 15 2.29 24.54 -4.17
C PHE A 15 1.51 23.52 -3.32
N PRO A 16 0.22 23.72 -2.99
CA PRO A 16 -0.59 22.70 -2.33
C PRO A 16 -0.61 21.35 -3.06
N VAL A 17 -0.67 21.37 -4.39
CA VAL A 17 -0.66 20.15 -5.22
C VAL A 17 0.68 19.42 -5.14
N ALA A 18 1.80 20.15 -5.21
CA ALA A 18 3.14 19.55 -5.06
C ALA A 18 3.34 18.94 -3.67
N VAL A 19 2.87 19.63 -2.62
CA VAL A 19 2.91 19.11 -1.25
C VAL A 19 2.03 17.87 -1.10
N ALA A 20 0.82 17.88 -1.64
CA ALA A 20 -0.07 16.72 -1.63
C ALA A 20 0.55 15.51 -2.35
N ALA A 21 1.13 15.72 -3.54
CA ALA A 21 1.83 14.68 -4.28
C ALA A 21 3.00 14.08 -3.48
N TYR A 22 3.83 14.91 -2.84
CA TYR A 22 4.91 14.44 -1.97
C TYR A 22 4.38 13.63 -0.78
N LEU A 23 3.31 14.08 -0.14
CA LEU A 23 2.71 13.37 1.00
C LEU A 23 2.15 12.01 0.60
N LEU A 24 1.50 11.90 -0.57
CA LEU A 24 0.99 10.63 -1.08
C LEU A 24 2.12 9.61 -1.30
N ILE A 25 3.20 10.02 -1.97
CA ILE A 25 4.39 9.18 -2.19
C ILE A 25 5.01 8.75 -0.84
N ARG A 26 5.09 9.67 0.12
CA ARG A 26 5.63 9.39 1.45
C ARG A 26 4.73 8.43 2.24
N LEU A 27 3.42 8.53 2.11
CA LEU A 27 2.46 7.64 2.76
C LEU A 27 2.55 6.22 2.20
N GLU A 28 2.63 6.08 0.88
CA GLU A 28 2.82 4.78 0.22
C GLU A 28 4.04 4.04 0.76
N LYS A 29 5.19 4.74 0.87
CA LYS A 29 6.42 4.18 1.42
C LYS A 29 6.24 3.68 2.86
N GLN A 30 5.48 4.40 3.69
CA GLN A 30 5.22 4.01 5.08
C GLN A 30 4.29 2.78 5.15
N ILE A 31 3.25 2.73 4.33
CA ILE A 31 2.32 1.60 4.27
C ILE A 31 3.06 0.32 3.82
N ASN A 32 3.91 0.42 2.81
CA ASN A 32 4.73 -0.71 2.35
C ASN A 32 5.69 -1.20 3.45
N GLY A 33 6.32 -0.27 4.18
CA GLY A 33 7.16 -0.60 5.34
C GLY A 33 6.38 -1.28 6.48
N LEU A 34 5.15 -0.84 6.73
CA LEU A 34 4.27 -1.43 7.74
C LEU A 34 3.83 -2.84 7.34
N SER A 35 3.40 -3.04 6.10
CA SER A 35 3.03 -4.35 5.57
C SER A 35 4.19 -5.35 5.66
N GLY A 36 5.40 -4.94 5.27
CA GLY A 36 6.60 -5.77 5.44
C GLY A 36 6.90 -6.12 6.89
N SER A 37 6.66 -5.20 7.83
CA SER A 37 6.83 -5.44 9.26
C SER A 37 5.80 -6.43 9.81
N ILE A 38 4.55 -6.35 9.37
CA ILE A 38 3.49 -7.29 9.72
C ILE A 38 3.80 -8.68 9.19
N ASN A 39 4.23 -8.82 7.93
CA ASN A 39 4.59 -10.11 7.35
C ASN A 39 5.75 -10.76 8.11
N LYS A 40 6.81 -9.98 8.42
CA LYS A 40 7.92 -10.45 9.25
C LYS A 40 7.46 -10.91 10.63
N LEU A 41 6.56 -10.15 11.27
CA LEU A 41 5.99 -10.53 12.57
C LEU A 41 5.20 -11.84 12.45
N ASN A 42 4.35 -11.98 11.43
CA ASN A 42 3.57 -13.20 11.19
C ASN A 42 4.48 -14.43 10.97
N THR A 43 5.55 -14.27 10.19
CA THR A 43 6.55 -15.33 10.01
C THR A 43 7.27 -15.68 11.31
N ILE A 44 7.65 -14.70 12.12
CA ILE A 44 8.30 -14.94 13.42
C ILE A 44 7.35 -15.68 14.35
N ILE A 45 6.08 -15.25 14.45
CA ILE A 45 5.06 -15.93 15.27
C ILE A 45 4.87 -17.37 14.79
N SER A 46 4.73 -17.59 13.49
CA SER A 46 4.59 -18.92 12.89
C SER A 46 5.79 -19.83 13.24
N THR A 47 7.01 -19.31 13.05
CA THR A 47 8.26 -20.05 13.31
C THR A 47 8.44 -20.35 14.80
N LYS A 48 8.09 -19.40 15.68
CA LYS A 48 8.29 -19.53 17.14
C LYS A 48 7.23 -20.40 17.80
N LEU A 49 6.03 -20.48 17.22
CA LEU A 49 4.92 -21.27 17.73
C LEU A 49 4.79 -22.66 17.06
N GLY A 50 5.60 -22.96 16.04
CA GLY A 50 5.57 -24.23 15.31
C GLY A 50 4.33 -24.41 14.42
N VAL A 51 3.56 -23.34 14.21
CA VAL A 51 2.37 -23.32 13.36
C VAL A 51 2.75 -22.63 12.06
N VAL A 52 2.82 -23.37 10.96
CA VAL A 52 2.95 -22.78 9.62
C VAL A 52 1.63 -22.07 9.32
N ILE A 53 1.61 -20.74 9.38
CA ILE A 53 0.44 -19.97 8.93
C ILE A 53 0.55 -19.88 7.40
N ASP A 54 0.02 -20.89 6.70
CA ASP A 54 -0.12 -20.88 5.25
C ASP A 54 -1.02 -19.70 4.86
N THR A 55 -0.39 -18.63 4.38
CA THR A 55 -1.09 -17.42 3.95
C THR A 55 -1.57 -17.53 2.50
N ASN A 56 -1.30 -18.66 1.84
CA ASN A 56 -1.88 -19.01 0.55
C ASN A 56 -3.13 -19.87 0.80
N GLY A 57 -4.31 -19.27 0.62
CA GLY A 57 -5.53 -20.03 0.42
C GLY A 57 -5.32 -21.00 -0.73
N SER A 58 -5.12 -22.27 -0.39
CA SER A 58 -5.19 -23.35 -1.37
C SER A 58 -6.65 -23.40 -1.81
N ASN A 59 -6.94 -22.87 -3.00
CA ASN A 59 -8.12 -23.26 -3.75
C ASN A 59 -7.93 -24.73 -4.14
N ASP A 60 -8.16 -25.63 -3.18
CA ASP A 60 -8.30 -27.06 -3.45
C ASP A 60 -9.71 -27.26 -4.03
N ASP A 61 -9.81 -27.08 -5.35
CA ASP A 61 -10.97 -27.50 -6.12
C ASP A 61 -11.07 -29.02 -6.02
N SER A 62 -11.88 -29.45 -5.05
CA SER A 62 -12.30 -30.82 -4.85
C SER A 62 -12.83 -31.42 -6.14
N HIS A 63 -12.12 -32.39 -6.71
CA HIS A 63 -12.72 -33.39 -7.59
C HIS A 63 -12.68 -34.77 -6.91
N LYS A 64 -13.76 -35.04 -6.18
CA LYS A 64 -14.11 -36.33 -5.59
C LYS A 64 -14.95 -37.12 -6.58
N VAL A 65 -14.48 -38.28 -7.06
CA VAL A 65 -15.27 -39.43 -7.52
C VAL A 65 -14.40 -40.68 -7.30
N ALA A 66 -14.70 -41.46 -6.25
CA ALA A 66 -15.52 -42.68 -6.26
C ALA A 66 -14.76 -43.88 -6.82
#